data_AF-A0A9N9IFT0-F1
#
_entry.id   AF-A0A9N9IFT0-F1
#
_cell.length_a   1.000
_cell.length_b   1.000
_cell.length_c   1.000
_cell.angle_alpha   90.00
_cell.angle_beta   90.00
_cell.angle_gamma   90.00
#
_symmetry.space_group_name_H-M   'P 1'
#
loop_
_entity.id
_entity.type
_entity.pdbx_description
1 polymer ?
#
loop_
_entity_poly.entity_id
_entity_poly.type
_entity_poly.pdbx_seq_one_letter_code
_entity_poly.pdbx_strand_id
1 'polypeptide(L)' 'VSDARSPLNYMTSAHLEFSIDIVSVLEPKKRFVSKMIFNNFKSYFGKQEIGPFHKSFSA' A
#
# COMPACT_ATOMS: atom_id res chain seq x y z
N VAL A 1 -17.65 -7.54 38.87
CA VAL A 1 -16.50 -8.02 38.06
C VAL A 1 -16.08 -6.86 37.18
N SER A 2 -15.09 -6.11 37.64
CA SER A 2 -14.56 -4.91 37.00
C SER A 2 -13.15 -5.26 36.52
N ASP A 3 -13.00 -5.43 35.21
CA ASP A 3 -11.75 -5.83 34.58
C ASP A 3 -10.65 -4.80 34.86
N ALA A 4 -9.61 -5.27 35.54
CA ALA A 4 -8.38 -4.54 35.79
C ALA A 4 -7.49 -4.56 34.55
N ARG A 5 -7.58 -3.51 33.71
CA ARG A 5 -6.50 -3.11 32.80
C ARG A 5 -6.47 -1.60 32.64
N SER A 6 -5.98 -0.92 33.67
CA SER A 6 -5.45 0.43 33.50
C SER A 6 -4.08 0.30 32.85
N PRO A 7 -3.86 0.74 31.59
CA PRO A 7 -2.52 0.82 31.06
C PRO A 7 -1.78 1.90 31.86
N LEU A 8 -0.67 1.46 32.45
CA LEU A 8 0.24 2.25 33.27
C LEU A 8 0.75 3.44 32.45
N ASN A 9 0.24 4.63 32.77
CA ASN A 9 0.68 5.89 32.18
C ASN A 9 2.10 6.20 32.63
N TYR A 10 3.10 5.86 31.82
CA TYR A 10 4.43 6.42 31.92
C TYR A 10 4.52 7.65 31.00
N MET A 11 4.33 8.83 31.61
CA MET A 11 4.68 10.11 31.00
C MET A 11 6.20 10.30 31.07
N THR A 12 6.90 10.22 29.94
CA THR A 12 8.19 10.87 29.75
C THR A 12 8.08 11.80 28.53
N SER A 13 7.92 13.08 28.80
CA SER A 13 7.48 14.12 27.88
C SER A 13 8.54 14.59 26.86
N ALA A 14 9.41 13.70 26.37
CA ALA A 14 10.52 14.08 25.48
C ALA A 14 10.86 13.09 24.36
N HIS A 15 9.97 12.17 24.00
CA HIS A 15 10.12 11.34 22.79
C HIS A 15 8.96 11.61 21.85
N LEU A 16 9.17 12.65 21.02
CA LEU A 16 8.78 12.71 19.62
C LEU A 16 7.67 11.72 19.23
N GLU A 17 6.48 12.25 19.01
CA GLU A 17 5.42 11.58 18.28
C GLU A 17 5.89 11.26 16.86
N PHE A 18 6.59 10.14 16.73
CA PHE A 18 6.78 9.46 15.48
C PHE A 18 6.37 8.02 15.73
N SER A 19 5.06 7.82 15.80
CA SER A 19 4.46 6.50 15.64
C SER A 19 4.74 6.05 14.21
N ILE A 20 5.95 5.53 13.98
CA ILE A 20 6.22 4.70 12.81
C ILE A 20 5.18 3.61 12.90
N ASP A 21 4.32 3.54 11.90
CA ASP A 21 3.39 2.43 11.75
C ASP A 21 4.23 1.19 11.40
N ILE A 22 4.82 0.56 12.42
CA ILE A 22 5.74 -0.58 12.30
C ILE A 22 5.07 -1.70 11.49
N VAL A 23 3.74 -1.82 11.57
CA VAL A 23 2.95 -2.78 10.79
C VAL A 23 3.09 -2.52 9.29
N SER A 24 3.05 -1.26 8.85
CA SER A 24 3.23 -0.89 7.44
C SER A 24 4.64 -1.17 6.90
N VAL A 25 5.65 -1.26 7.78
CA VAL A 25 7.04 -1.59 7.43
C VAL A 25 7.22 -3.11 7.29
N LEU A 26 6.44 -3.90 8.02
CA LEU A 26 6.54 -5.36 8.05
C LEU A 26 5.79 -6.04 6.90
N GLU A 27 4.76 -5.39 6.33
CA GLU A 27 4.07 -5.94 5.16
C GLU A 27 4.74 -5.54 3.84
N PRO A 28 5.17 -6.50 3.00
CA PRO A 28 5.74 -6.16 1.70
C PRO A 28 4.66 -5.52 0.80
N LYS A 29 4.82 -4.23 0.49
CA LYS A 29 3.92 -3.52 -0.41
C LYS A 29 3.95 -4.14 -1.81
N LYS A 30 2.87 -4.82 -2.19
CA LYS A 30 2.72 -5.45 -3.51
C LYS A 30 2.77 -4.38 -4.62
N ARG A 31 3.72 -4.52 -5.54
CA ARG A 31 3.77 -3.70 -6.77
C ARG A 31 2.73 -4.21 -7.76
N PHE A 32 2.00 -3.30 -8.40
CA PHE A 32 1.02 -3.64 -9.44
C PHE A 32 1.18 -2.71 -10.65
N VAL A 33 0.82 -3.22 -11.83
CA VAL A 33 0.80 -2.44 -13.07
C VAL A 33 -0.56 -1.76 -13.18
N SER A 34 -0.60 -0.47 -13.47
CA SER A 34 -1.86 0.29 -13.60
C SER A 34 -2.42 0.26 -15.01
N LYS A 35 -1.55 0.42 -16.01
CA LYS A 35 -1.86 0.41 -17.43
C LYS A 35 -0.64 0.04 -18.27
N MET A 36 -0.89 -0.33 -19.52
CA MET A 36 0.13 -0.66 -20.51
C MET A 36 -0.13 0.13 -21.80
N ILE A 37 0.95 0.53 -22.47
CA ILE A 37 0.86 1.25 -23.74
C ILE A 37 1.63 0.45 -24.79
N PHE A 38 0.95 0.08 -25.87
CA PHE A 38 1.57 -0.44 -27.07
C PHE A 38 1.80 0.71 -28.05
N ASN A 39 3.05 0.90 -28.47
CA ASN A 39 3.43 1.93 -29.42
C ASN A 39 4.01 1.26 -30.67
N ASN A 40 3.26 1.28 -31.77
CA ASN A 40 3.60 0.62 -33.03
C ASN A 40 4.01 -0.85 -32.84
N PHE A 41 3.28 -1.57 -31.99
CA PHE A 41 3.52 -2.98 -31.73
C PHE A 41 2.86 -3.85 -32.80
N LYS A 42 3.29 -5.11 -32.95
CA LYS A 42 2.70 -6.04 -33.92
C LYS A 42 1.17 -6.09 -33.73
N SER A 43 0.44 -5.96 -34.84
CA SER A 43 -1.03 -5.89 -34.88
C SER A 43 -1.67 -4.68 -34.19
N TYR A 44 -0.89 -3.69 -33.72
CA TYR A 44 -1.38 -2.46 -33.08
C TYR A 44 -0.69 -1.23 -33.67
N PHE A 45 -1.41 -0.53 -34.56
CA PHE A 45 -0.93 0.70 -35.19
C PHE A 45 -1.05 1.90 -34.24
N GLY A 46 -0.02 2.74 -34.20
CA GLY A 46 0.00 3.94 -33.38
C GLY A 46 0.12 3.62 -31.89
N LYS A 47 -0.55 4.44 -31.06
CA LYS A 47 -0.52 4.31 -29.60
C LYS A 47 -1.83 3.71 -29.08
N GLN A 48 -1.74 2.54 -28.48
CA GLN A 48 -2.88 1.85 -27.87
C GLN A 48 -2.70 1.67 -26.37
N GLU A 49 -3.71 2.06 -25.60
CA GLU A 49 -3.70 1.99 -24.14
C GLU A 49 -4.55 0.81 -23.67
N ILE A 50 -3.99 -0.02 -22.78
CA ILE A 50 -4.64 -1.18 -22.18
C ILE A 50 -4.70 -0.98 -20.67
N GLY A 51 -5.91 -1.10 -20.11
CA GLY A 51 -6.21 -0.89 -18.69
C GLY A 51 -7.55 -0.17 -18.49
N PRO A 52 -7.94 0.14 -17.24
CA PRO A 52 -7.18 -0.06 -16.00
C PRO A 52 -7.07 -1.54 -15.59
N PHE A 53 -5.90 -1.94 -15.09
CA PHE A 53 -5.71 -3.28 -14.54
C PHE A 53 -6.14 -3.36 -13.07
N HIS A 54 -6.66 -4.52 -12.70
CA HIS A 54 -7.09 -4.78 -11.33
C HIS A 54 -5.89 -5.22 -10.46
N LYS A 55 -5.90 -4.84 -9.17
CA LYS A 55 -4.78 -5.08 -8.23
C LYS A 55 -4.54 -6.57 -7.93
N SER A 56 -5.53 -7.44 -8.12
CA SER A 56 -5.43 -8.88 -7.87
C SER A 56 -5.48 -9.73 -9.13
N PHE A 57 -6.48 -9.52 -9.99
CA PHE A 57 -6.70 -10.32 -11.20
C PHE A 57 -7.40 -9.48 -12.27
N SER A 58 -6.83 -9.43 -13.47
CA SER A 58 -7.43 -8.81 -14.65
C SER A 58 -7.93 -9.92 -15.58
N ALA A 59 -9.16 -9.82 -16.11
CA ALA A 59 -9.76 -10.80 -17.03
C ALA A 59 -9.41 -10.49 -18.50
#